data_AF-X1TVF9-F1
#
_entry.id   AF-X1TVF9-F1
#
_cell.length_a   1.000
_cell.length_b   1.000
_cell.length_c   1.000
_cell.angle_alpha   90.00
_cell.angle_beta   90.00
_cell.angle_gamma   90.00
#
_symmetry.space_group_name_H-M   'P 1'
#
loop_
_entity.id
_entity.type
_entity.pdbx_description
1 polymer ?
#
loop_
_entity_poly.entity_id
_entity_poly.type
_entity_poly.pdbx_seq_one_letter_code
_entity_poly.pdbx_strand_id
1 'polypeptide(L)' 'RLIVRELWQDCDSDTILVKAKPLGPVCHTGNKTCFFQKLTKQDIEA' A
#
# COMPACT_ATOMS: atom_id res chain seq x y z
N ARG A 1 -10.59 -7.35 4.00
CA ARG A 1 -11.29 -7.41 2.68
C ARG A 1 -11.22 -6.06 2.00
N LEU A 2 -10.88 -6.03 0.71
CA LEU A 2 -10.79 -4.82 -0.10
C LEU A 2 -11.88 -4.83 -1.17
N ILE A 3 -12.54 -3.68 -1.38
CA ILE A 3 -13.43 -3.45 -2.51
C ILE A 3 -12.64 -2.68 -3.56
N VAL A 4 -12.34 -3.32 -4.68
CA VAL A 4 -11.63 -2.69 -5.81
C VAL A 4 -12.50 -1.57 -6.40
N ARG A 5 -11.88 -0.43 -6.70
CA ARG A 5 -12.53 0.73 -7.33
C ARG A 5 -11.98 1.01 -8.72
N GLU A 6 -10.66 1.00 -8.85
CA GLU A 6 -9.97 1.28 -10.11
C GLU A 6 -8.70 0.44 -10.21
N LEU A 7 -8.29 0.18 -11.45
CA LEU A 7 -7.04 -0.48 -11.81
C LEU A 7 -6.34 0.38 -12.87
N TRP A 8 -5.06 0.63 -12.65
CA TRP A 8 -4.21 1.42 -13.54
C TRP A 8 -2.94 0.63 -13.79
N GLN A 9 -2.44 0.64 -15.03
CA GLN A 9 -1.11 0.12 -15.35
C GLN A 9 -0.10 1.27 -15.41
N ASP A 10 1.18 0.96 -15.25
CA ASP A 10 2.27 1.90 -15.51
C ASP A 10 2.62 1.98 -17.02
N CYS A 11 3.69 2.71 -17.36
CA CYS A 11 3.97 3.09 -18.74
C CYS A 11 4.54 1.97 -19.60
N ASP A 12 5.27 1.03 -19.00
CA ASP A 12 5.85 -0.16 -19.64
C ASP A 12 5.08 -1.45 -19.33
N SER A 13 3.98 -1.34 -18.57
CA SER A 13 3.01 -2.42 -18.31
C SER A 13 3.57 -3.58 -17.48
N ASP A 14 4.49 -3.30 -16.56
CA ASP A 14 5.02 -4.29 -15.62
C ASP A 14 4.43 -4.16 -14.20
N THR A 15 3.73 -3.06 -13.90
CA THR A 15 3.13 -2.79 -12.59
C THR A 15 1.68 -2.35 -12.69
N ILE A 16 0.85 -2.79 -11.74
CA ILE A 16 -0.55 -2.37 -11.58
C ILE A 16 -0.73 -1.60 -10.27
N LEU A 17 -1.32 -0.41 -10.34
CA LEU A 17 -1.84 0.34 -9.20
C LEU A 17 -3.32 -0.01 -8.97
N VAL A 18 -3.59 -0.63 -7.83
CA VAL A 18 -4.96 -0.96 -7.38
C VAL A 18 -5.45 0.09 -6.39
N LYS A 19 -6.49 0.85 -6.76
CA LYS A 19 -7.22 1.70 -5.80
C LYS A 19 -8.39 0.92 -5.22
N ALA A 20 -8.42 0.77 -3.91
CA ALA A 20 -9.45 0.00 -3.22
C ALA A 20 -9.93 0.65 -1.91
N LYS A 21 -11.19 0.38 -1.54
CA LYS A 21 -11.75 0.75 -0.22
C LYS A 21 -11.62 -0.44 0.74
N PRO A 22 -10.92 -0.30 1.87
CA PRO A 22 -10.86 -1.35 2.88
C PRO A 22 -12.17 -1.42 3.69
N LEU A 23 -12.56 -2.62 4.09
CA LEU A 23 -13.70 -2.86 4.99
C LEU A 23 -13.29 -3.02 6.47
N GLY A 24 -12.02 -2.77 6.78
CA GLY A 24 -11.41 -2.92 8.11
C GLY A 24 -9.91 -2.67 8.02
N PRO A 25 -9.14 -2.94 9.09
CA PRO A 25 -7.68 -2.90 9.03
C PRO A 25 -7.14 -3.80 7.91
N VAL A 26 -6.11 -3.32 7.22
CA VAL A 26 -5.47 -4.08 6.13
C VAL A 26 -4.20 -4.79 6.59
N CYS A 27 -3.61 -4.34 7.69
CA CYS A 27 -2.44 -4.97 8.29
C CYS A 27 -2.88 -6.04 9.30
N HIS A 28 -2.15 -7.16 9.37
CA HIS A 28 -2.42 -8.24 10.32
C HIS A 28 -2.28 -7.81 11.79
N THR A 29 -1.62 -6.68 12.07
CA THR A 29 -1.48 -6.11 13.42
C THR A 29 -2.64 -5.19 13.81
N GLY A 30 -3.62 -4.96 12.94
CA GLY A 30 -4.73 -4.03 13.18
C GLY A 30 -4.48 -2.60 12.68
N ASN A 31 -3.32 -2.31 12.10
CA ASN A 31 -3.03 -1.00 11.50
C ASN A 31 -3.79 -0.77 10.17
N LYS A 32 -4.05 0.52 9.87
CA LYS A 32 -4.74 0.94 8.62
C LYS A 32 -3.97 0.61 7.34
N THR A 33 -2.65 0.53 7.42
CA THR A 33 -1.72 0.21 6.33
C THR A 33 -0.60 -0.66 6.90
N CYS A 34 0.08 -1.46 6.08
CA CYS A 34 1.34 -2.11 6.47
C CYS A 34 2.50 -1.10 6.61
N PHE A 35 2.44 0.01 5.87
CA PHE A 35 3.42 1.09 5.92
C PHE A 35 3.05 2.12 6.98
N PHE A 36 2.95 1.69 8.24
CA PHE A 36 2.56 2.53 9.37
C PHE A 36 3.76 3.13 10.13
N GLN A 37 4.98 2.72 9.80
CA GLN A 37 6.22 3.27 10.33
C GLN A 37 6.89 4.13 9.26
N LYS A 38 7.37 5.30 9.66
CA LYS A 38 8.12 6.19 8.78
C LYS A 38 9.60 5.91 8.95
N LEU A 39 10.30 5.77 7.82
CA LEU A 39 11.76 5.65 7.83
C LEU A 39 12.40 6.94 8.34
N THR A 40 13.44 6.77 9.15
CA THR A 40 14.33 7.84 9.61
C THR A 40 15.46 8.07 8.60
N LYS A 41 16.27 9.12 8.81
CA LYS A 41 17.45 9.33 7.96
C LYS A 41 18.45 8.18 8.10
N GLN A 42 18.60 7.67 9.32
CA GLN A 42 19.47 6.53 9.61
C GLN A 42 19.05 5.27 8.87
N ASP A 43 17.75 5.04 8.67
CA ASP A 43 17.24 3.86 7.94
C ASP A 43 17.51 3.93 6.43
N ILE A 44 17.78 5.11 5.87
CA ILE A 44 17.97 5.35 4.43
C ILE A 44 19.46 5.38 4.07
N GLU A 45 20.32 5.79 5.00
CA GLU A 45 21.76 5.97 4.79
C GLU A 45 22.60 4.72 5.13
N ALA A 46 21.96 3.63 5.57
CA ALA A 46 22.58 2.33 5.85
C ALA A 46 22.64 1.44 4.59
#